data_AF-F9X2N3-F1
#
_entry.id   AF-F9X2N3-F1
#
_cell.length_a   1.000
_cell.length_b   1.000
_cell.length_c   1.000
_cell.angle_alpha   90.00
_cell.angle_beta   90.00
_cell.angle_gamma   90.00
#
_symmetry.space_group_name_H-M   'P 1'
#
loop_
_entity.id
_entity.type
_entity.pdbx_description
1 polymer ?
#
loop_
_entity_poly.entity_id
_entity_poly.type
_entity_poly.pdbx_seq_one_letter_code
_entity_poly.pdbx_strand_id
1 'polypeptide(L)'
;TYTAHCHCGDLCWSFELSPPLWLQSAQQNKDEQIYPVTQCGCSFCARHGILSVHPQARSIRFLTGRSDDEKDEVSGKRKTRYKTGCRLGEWWFCGRCGSVGGLDFGKQ
;
A
#
# COMPACT_ATOMS: atom_id res chain seq x y z
N THR A 1 2.67 8.59 11.38
CA THR A 1 2.89 8.51 9.92
C THR A 1 3.94 7.46 9.63
N TYR A 2 3.70 6.63 8.63
CA TYR A 2 4.59 5.56 8.19
C TYR A 2 5.12 5.88 6.79
N THR A 3 6.40 5.66 6.55
CA THR A 3 7.01 5.79 5.22
C THR A 3 7.38 4.40 4.72
N ALA A 4 7.06 4.12 3.47
CA ALA A 4 7.34 2.88 2.79
C ALA A 4 7.95 3.15 1.42
N HIS A 5 8.76 2.22 0.96
CA HIS A 5 9.34 2.25 -0.37
C HIS A 5 9.48 0.82 -0.92
N CYS A 6 9.53 0.70 -2.24
CA CYS A 6 9.91 -0.56 -2.88
C CYS A 6 11.40 -0.86 -2.65
N HIS A 7 11.85 -2.08 -3.00
CA HIS A 7 13.24 -2.49 -2.81
C HIS A 7 14.26 -1.54 -3.43
N CYS A 8 13.98 -1.00 -4.64
CA CYS A 8 14.89 -0.10 -5.35
C CYS A 8 14.67 1.40 -5.06
N GLY A 9 13.68 1.75 -4.23
CA GLY A 9 13.36 3.15 -3.91
C GLY A 9 12.66 3.95 -5.02
N ASP A 10 12.36 3.33 -6.18
CA ASP A 10 11.69 4.04 -7.28
C ASP A 10 10.22 4.36 -7.00
N LEU A 11 9.59 3.61 -6.08
CA LEU A 11 8.28 3.90 -5.52
C LEU A 11 8.44 4.17 -4.02
N CYS A 12 8.04 5.35 -3.58
CA CYS A 12 8.03 5.76 -2.18
C CYS A 12 6.66 6.38 -1.85
N TRP A 13 6.11 6.04 -0.70
CA TRP A 13 4.86 6.61 -0.21
C TRP A 13 4.88 6.72 1.31
N SER A 14 4.10 7.65 1.83
CA SER A 14 3.77 7.72 3.25
C SER A 14 2.28 7.50 3.44
N PHE A 15 1.92 7.03 4.63
CA PHE A 15 0.52 6.91 5.01
C PHE A 15 0.31 7.04 6.51
N GLU A 16 -0.92 7.35 6.87
CA GLU A 16 -1.36 7.40 8.27
C GLU A 16 -2.33 6.27 8.55
N LEU A 17 -2.22 5.71 9.75
CA LEU A 17 -3.15 4.71 10.27
C LEU A 17 -3.64 5.17 11.63
N SER A 18 -4.93 4.99 11.84
CA SER A 18 -5.58 5.11 13.13
C SER A 18 -6.48 3.88 13.28
N PRO A 19 -6.24 3.01 14.26
CA PRO A 19 -5.17 3.06 15.27
C PRO A 19 -3.74 2.91 14.68
N PRO A 20 -2.64 3.14 15.43
CA PRO A 20 -1.28 2.98 14.92
C PRO A 20 -0.84 1.50 14.80
N LEU A 21 0.20 1.22 14.01
CA LEU A 21 0.74 -0.13 13.79
C LEU A 21 1.56 -0.68 14.96
N TRP A 22 2.26 0.18 15.69
CA TRP A 22 3.23 -0.26 16.70
C TRP A 22 2.67 -0.09 18.10
N LEU A 23 2.83 -1.11 18.95
CA LEU A 23 2.44 -1.08 20.35
C LEU A 23 3.05 0.10 21.10
N GLN A 24 4.31 0.47 20.80
CA GLN A 24 4.98 1.62 21.41
C GLN A 24 4.30 2.95 21.08
N SER A 25 3.65 3.03 19.93
CA SER A 25 2.83 4.18 19.53
C SER A 25 1.40 4.11 20.07
N ALA A 26 1.00 2.97 20.63
CA ALA A 26 -0.30 2.66 21.23
C ALA A 26 -0.19 2.49 22.76
N GLN A 27 0.91 2.97 23.37
CA GLN A 27 1.22 2.77 24.79
C GLN A 27 0.85 3.98 25.66
N GLN A 28 0.17 4.99 25.11
CA GLN A 28 -0.25 6.16 25.89
C GLN A 28 -1.56 5.90 26.65
N ASN A 29 -2.37 4.92 26.24
CA ASN A 29 -3.56 4.48 26.98
C ASN A 29 -3.71 2.95 27.01
N LYS A 30 -4.18 2.38 28.13
CA LYS A 30 -4.43 0.93 28.27
C LYS A 30 -5.51 0.38 27.31
N ASP A 31 -6.34 1.25 26.76
CA ASP A 31 -7.42 0.92 25.82
C ASP A 31 -7.02 1.15 24.34
N GLU A 32 -5.76 1.54 24.07
CA GLU A 32 -5.30 1.77 22.69
C GLU A 32 -5.23 0.46 21.90
N GLN A 33 -6.01 0.43 20.81
CA GLN A 33 -6.01 -0.68 19.86
C GLN A 33 -4.81 -0.56 18.91
N ILE A 34 -4.30 -1.69 18.43
CA ILE A 34 -3.32 -1.73 17.33
C ILE A 34 -4.02 -1.94 16.01
N TYR A 35 -3.52 -1.32 14.94
CA TYR A 35 -4.07 -1.52 13.61
C TYR A 35 -3.95 -2.99 13.19
N PRO A 36 -5.04 -3.66 12.76
CA PRO A 36 -4.97 -5.06 12.37
C PRO A 36 -4.20 -5.24 11.06
N VAL A 37 -3.20 -6.12 11.08
CA VAL A 37 -2.52 -6.59 9.87
C VAL A 37 -3.32 -7.75 9.28
N THR A 38 -3.67 -7.66 8.01
CA THR A 38 -4.46 -8.67 7.29
C THR A 38 -3.55 -9.53 6.43
N GLN A 39 -3.68 -10.85 6.61
CA GLN A 39 -3.03 -11.87 5.79
C GLN A 39 -4.08 -12.70 5.06
N CYS A 40 -4.32 -12.38 3.78
CA CYS A 40 -5.27 -13.12 2.96
C CYS A 40 -4.64 -14.43 2.43
N GLY A 41 -5.36 -15.54 2.55
CA GLY A 41 -4.92 -16.87 2.08
C GLY A 41 -5.25 -17.20 0.62
N CYS A 42 -5.73 -16.24 -0.19
CA CYS A 42 -6.02 -16.52 -1.60
C CYS A 42 -4.74 -16.83 -2.38
N SER A 43 -4.86 -17.53 -3.50
CA SER A 43 -3.71 -17.99 -4.29
C SER A 43 -2.75 -16.88 -4.71
N PHE A 44 -3.27 -15.67 -4.96
CA PHE A 44 -2.44 -14.50 -5.27
C PHE A 44 -1.66 -13.99 -4.04
N CYS A 45 -2.36 -13.71 -2.93
CA CYS A 45 -1.75 -13.16 -1.72
C CYS A 45 -0.77 -14.14 -1.06
N ALA A 46 -1.12 -15.44 -1.04
CA ALA A 46 -0.26 -16.49 -0.49
C ALA A 46 1.04 -16.64 -1.31
N ARG A 47 0.96 -16.62 -2.65
CA ARG A 47 2.14 -16.71 -3.53
C ARG A 47 3.10 -15.54 -3.36
N HIS A 48 2.58 -14.34 -3.11
CA HIS A 48 3.40 -13.13 -2.94
C HIS A 48 3.73 -12.84 -1.47
N GLY A 49 3.30 -13.67 -0.52
CA GLY A 49 3.57 -13.48 0.91
C GLY A 49 3.03 -12.16 1.47
N ILE A 50 1.85 -11.72 1.02
CA ILE A 50 1.34 -10.38 1.34
C ILE A 50 0.81 -10.30 2.76
N LEU A 51 1.36 -9.35 3.51
CA LEU A 51 0.79 -8.76 4.72
C LEU A 51 0.33 -7.35 4.39
N SER A 52 -0.92 -7.02 4.74
CA SER A 52 -1.56 -5.77 4.30
C SER A 52 -2.20 -5.02 5.46
N VAL A 53 -2.22 -3.70 5.31
CA VAL A 53 -2.93 -2.75 6.16
C VAL A 53 -3.83 -1.91 5.24
N HIS A 54 -4.93 -1.37 5.76
CA HIS A 54 -5.98 -0.75 4.96
C HIS A 54 -6.21 0.72 5.32
N PRO A 55 -5.19 1.60 5.15
CA PRO A 55 -5.39 3.02 5.33
C PRO A 55 -6.46 3.51 4.35
N GLN A 56 -7.14 4.59 4.73
CA GLN A 56 -8.02 5.28 3.79
C GLN A 56 -7.17 5.86 2.65
N ALA A 57 -7.68 5.84 1.41
CA ALA A 57 -6.96 6.37 0.25
C ALA A 57 -6.49 7.82 0.48
N ARG A 58 -7.33 8.64 1.13
CA ARG A 58 -7.00 10.04 1.50
C ARG A 58 -5.84 10.18 2.48
N SER A 59 -5.42 9.12 3.15
CA SER A 59 -4.31 9.08 4.10
C SER A 59 -3.00 8.61 3.46
N ILE A 60 -2.99 8.24 2.17
CA ILE A 60 -1.79 7.85 1.43
C ILE A 60 -1.26 9.06 0.64
N ARG A 61 0.06 9.25 0.64
CA ARG A 61 0.77 10.26 -0.17
C ARG A 61 1.95 9.60 -0.84
N PHE A 62 2.06 9.73 -2.16
CA PHE A 62 3.27 9.28 -2.86
C PHE A 62 4.36 10.35 -2.72
N LEU A 63 5.55 9.95 -2.28
CA LEU A 63 6.62 10.87 -1.87
C LEU A 63 7.53 11.29 -3.03
N THR A 64 7.33 10.76 -4.23
CA THR A 64 8.10 11.17 -5.40
C THR A 64 7.48 12.41 -6.03
N GLY A 65 8.27 13.47 -6.24
CA GLY A 65 7.86 14.78 -6.77
C GLY A 65 7.38 14.82 -8.23
N ARG A 66 6.56 13.86 -8.67
CA ARG A 66 5.73 13.93 -9.88
C ARG A 66 4.36 13.36 -9.51
N SER A 67 3.50 14.30 -9.18
CA SER A 67 2.20 14.22 -8.55
C SER A 67 1.12 13.58 -9.44
N ASP A 68 0.31 12.73 -8.81
CA ASP A 68 -1.16 12.82 -8.73
C ASP A 68 -2.04 12.78 -9.98
N ASP A 69 -1.50 12.71 -11.20
CA ASP A 69 -2.33 12.61 -12.40
C ASP A 69 -2.65 11.16 -12.79
N GLU A 70 -3.94 10.92 -12.99
CA GLU A 70 -4.57 9.75 -13.62
C GLU A 70 -4.04 9.41 -15.04
N LYS A 71 -3.02 10.12 -15.53
CA LYS A 71 -2.40 9.94 -16.84
C LYS A 71 -0.91 10.30 -16.84
N ASP A 72 -0.10 9.67 -16.00
CA ASP A 72 1.36 9.82 -16.10
C ASP A 72 1.93 8.89 -17.18
N GLU A 73 1.62 9.19 -18.45
CA GLU A 73 2.25 8.56 -19.64
C GLU A 73 3.75 8.85 -19.72
N VAL A 74 4.26 9.80 -18.93
CA VAL A 74 5.68 10.20 -18.91
C VAL A 74 6.50 9.45 -17.83
N SER A 75 5.86 8.67 -16.95
CA SER A 75 6.55 7.79 -15.98
C SER A 75 6.30 6.29 -16.17
N GLY A 76 5.94 5.89 -17.41
CA GLY A 76 5.59 4.53 -17.86
C GLY A 76 6.58 3.37 -17.58
N LYS A 77 7.50 3.52 -16.63
CA LYS A 77 8.45 2.50 -16.17
C LYS A 77 8.40 2.20 -14.66
N ARG A 78 7.59 2.89 -13.84
CA ARG A 78 7.71 2.78 -12.36
C ARG A 78 6.60 2.05 -11.61
N LYS A 79 5.33 2.13 -12.03
CA LYS A 79 4.20 1.47 -11.35
C LYS A 79 3.43 0.58 -12.34
N THR A 80 3.47 -0.72 -12.16
CA THR A 80 2.72 -1.70 -12.96
C THR A 80 1.42 -2.06 -12.26
N ARG A 81 0.34 -2.30 -13.00
CA ARG A 81 -0.99 -2.66 -12.47
C ARG A 81 -1.39 -4.08 -12.89
N TYR A 82 -2.02 -4.83 -11.99
CA TYR A 82 -2.52 -6.18 -12.25
C TYR A 82 -3.89 -6.39 -11.60
N LYS A 83 -4.84 -6.93 -12.36
CA LYS A 83 -6.14 -7.36 -11.86
C LYS A 83 -6.11 -8.86 -11.57
N THR A 84 -6.52 -9.23 -10.37
CA THR A 84 -6.78 -10.64 -10.05
C THR A 84 -8.14 -11.08 -10.61
N GLY A 85 -8.45 -12.37 -10.50
CA GLY A 85 -9.67 -12.96 -11.06
C GLY A 85 -10.97 -12.26 -10.65
N CYS A 86 -11.05 -11.69 -9.44
CA CYS A 86 -12.25 -10.97 -8.99
C CYS A 86 -12.43 -9.57 -9.58
N ARG A 87 -11.37 -8.98 -10.16
CA ARG A 87 -11.36 -7.62 -10.77
C ARG A 87 -11.87 -6.48 -9.86
N LEU A 88 -12.01 -6.71 -8.55
CA LEU A 88 -12.48 -5.73 -7.54
C LEU A 88 -11.44 -4.65 -7.19
N GLY A 89 -10.25 -4.71 -7.77
CA GLY A 89 -9.18 -3.74 -7.54
C GLY A 89 -7.96 -4.06 -8.39
N GLU A 90 -7.09 -3.07 -8.53
CA GLU A 90 -5.80 -3.20 -9.20
C GLU A 90 -4.70 -3.24 -8.16
N TRP A 91 -4.01 -4.38 -8.10
CA TRP A 91 -2.72 -4.43 -7.43
C TRP A 91 -1.73 -3.59 -8.21
N TRP A 92 -0.87 -2.89 -7.48
CA TRP A 92 0.22 -2.16 -8.06
C TRP A 92 1.57 -2.57 -7.47
N PHE A 93 2.56 -2.57 -8.35
CA PHE A 93 3.92 -3.04 -8.08
C PHE A 93 4.92 -2.07 -8.66
N CYS A 94 6.15 -2.12 -8.15
CA CYS A 94 7.26 -1.45 -8.82
C CYS A 94 7.56 -2.15 -10.15
N GLY A 95 7.54 -1.40 -11.25
CA GLY A 95 7.89 -1.90 -12.58
C GLY A 95 9.35 -2.33 -12.73
N ARG A 96 10.24 -1.91 -11.81
CA ARG A 96 11.66 -2.26 -11.83
C ARG A 96 12.02 -3.45 -10.95
N CYS A 97 11.57 -3.46 -9.69
CA CYS A 97 11.94 -4.51 -8.73
C CYS A 97 10.80 -5.49 -8.40
N GLY A 98 9.61 -5.29 -8.94
CA GLY A 98 8.46 -6.18 -8.71
C GLY A 98 7.86 -6.11 -7.31
N SER A 99 8.40 -5.29 -6.40
CA SER A 99 7.83 -5.16 -5.04
C SER A 99 6.37 -4.73 -5.11
N VAL A 100 5.51 -5.47 -4.40
CA VAL A 100 4.10 -5.10 -4.23
C VAL A 100 4.05 -3.84 -3.38
N GLY A 101 3.31 -2.84 -3.83
CA GLY A 101 3.11 -1.64 -3.03
C GLY A 101 1.70 -1.50 -2.48
N GLY A 102 0.70 -2.12 -3.11
CA GLY A 102 -0.63 -2.21 -2.53
C GLY A 102 -1.72 -2.47 -3.57
N LEU A 103 -2.96 -2.22 -3.17
CA LEU A 103 -4.12 -2.20 -4.05
C LEU A 103 -5.08 -1.10 -3.61
N ASP A 104 -5.91 -0.65 -4.54
CA ASP A 104 -7.08 0.16 -4.25
C ASP A 104 -8.32 -0.62 -4.69
N PHE A 105 -9.27 -0.80 -3.75
CA PHE A 105 -10.56 -1.44 -4.02
C PHE A 105 -11.57 -0.47 -4.67
N GLY A 106 -11.19 0.80 -4.86
CA GLY A 106 -12.06 1.85 -5.39
C GLY A 106 -13.06 2.35 -4.35
N LYS A 107 -13.95 3.27 -4.79
CA LYS A 107 -15.10 3.69 -3.99
C LYS A 107 -16.07 2.50 -3.90
N GLN A 108 -16.28 1.99 -2.69
CA GLN A 108 -17.43 1.14 -2.38
C GLN A 108 -18.67 2.01 -2.20
#